data_AF-A0A9Q2FKV1-F1
#
_entry.id   AF-A0A9Q2FKV1-F1
#
_cell.length_a   1.000
_cell.length_b   1.000
_cell.length_c   1.000
_cell.angle_alpha   90.00
_cell.angle_beta   90.00
_cell.angle_gamma   90.00
#
_symmetry.space_group_name_H-M   'P 1'
#
loop_
_entity.id
_entity.type
_entity.pdbx_description
1 polymer ?
#
loop_
_entity_poly.entity_id
_entity_poly.type
_entity_poly.pdbx_seq_one_letter_code
_entity_poly.pdbx_strand_id
1 'polypeptide(L)' 'MPDHQEAEDMSQKPTPTPSQTVESSAFRHDLRNALSPALLCADILSSHTDDSVRQNAETIIQSLEKALSLLKTSASSR' A
#
# COMPACT_ATOMS: atom_id res chain seq x y z
N MET A 1 52.18 -30.87 -2.23
CA MET A 1 50.99 -31.72 -2.08
C MET A 1 50.29 -31.27 -0.82
N PRO A 2 49.07 -30.71 -0.90
CA PRO A 2 48.33 -30.20 0.26
C PRO A 2 47.46 -31.31 0.87
N ASP A 3 47.41 -31.34 2.21
CA ASP A 3 46.51 -32.19 2.99
C ASP A 3 45.08 -31.61 3.02
N HIS A 4 44.10 -32.51 2.98
CA HIS A 4 42.66 -32.23 2.94
C HIS A 4 42.01 -32.21 4.33
N GLN A 5 40.84 -31.53 4.40
CA GLN A 5 39.77 -31.53 5.44
C GLN A 5 40.07 -30.67 6.67
N GLU A 6 39.18 -29.79 7.14
CA GLU A 6 37.80 -29.99 7.64
C GLU A 6 36.90 -28.78 7.22
N ALA A 7 35.69 -28.91 6.66
CA ALA A 7 34.41 -29.36 7.23
C ALA A 7 33.83 -28.48 8.37
N GLU A 8 33.31 -27.29 8.04
CA GLU A 8 32.24 -26.58 8.77
C GLU A 8 31.36 -25.90 7.70
N ASP A 9 30.27 -26.51 7.21
CA ASP A 9 28.93 -26.57 7.79
C ASP A 9 28.48 -25.30 8.53
N MET A 10 27.24 -24.88 8.23
CA MET A 10 26.44 -23.88 8.94
C MET A 10 26.80 -22.39 8.81
N SER A 11 26.37 -21.79 7.68
CA SER A 11 25.53 -20.58 7.76
C SER A 11 24.75 -20.37 6.47
N GLN A 12 23.81 -21.28 6.21
CA GLN A 12 22.58 -20.89 5.52
C GLN A 12 21.87 -19.87 6.43
N LYS A 13 22.27 -18.60 6.33
CA LYS A 13 21.42 -17.50 6.75
C LYS A 13 20.17 -17.65 5.88
N PRO A 14 18.97 -17.93 6.44
CA PRO A 14 17.78 -18.04 5.62
C PRO A 14 17.64 -16.70 4.93
N THR A 15 17.87 -16.66 3.63
CA THR A 15 17.59 -15.50 2.80
C THR A 15 16.09 -15.28 2.99
N PRO A 16 15.62 -14.20 3.65
CA PRO A 16 14.21 -13.95 3.71
C PRO A 16 13.82 -13.63 2.27
N THR A 17 13.07 -14.52 1.63
CA THR A 17 12.53 -14.29 0.29
C THR A 17 11.70 -13.00 0.34
N PRO A 18 12.15 -11.86 -0.21
CA PRO A 18 11.42 -10.59 -0.05
C PRO A 18 10.25 -10.47 -1.03
N SER A 19 10.12 -11.39 -1.98
CA SER A 19 9.45 -11.08 -3.24
C SER A 19 7.92 -10.90 -3.17
N GLN A 20 7.23 -11.33 -2.11
CA GLN A 20 5.76 -11.24 -2.06
C GLN A 20 5.23 -10.08 -1.19
N THR A 21 5.97 -9.68 -0.14
CA THR A 21 5.53 -8.60 0.77
C THR A 21 5.82 -7.22 0.18
N VAL A 22 6.91 -7.08 -0.58
CA VAL A 22 7.34 -5.80 -1.16
C VAL A 22 6.38 -5.33 -2.26
N GLU A 23 5.92 -6.24 -3.12
CA GLU A 23 4.91 -5.97 -4.18
C GLU A 23 3.61 -5.42 -3.59
N SER A 24 3.13 -6.03 -2.50
CA SER A 24 1.90 -5.60 -1.82
C SER A 24 2.04 -4.20 -1.20
N SER A 25 3.23 -3.87 -0.69
CA SER A 25 3.53 -2.55 -0.13
C SER A 25 3.69 -1.48 -1.22
N ALA A 26 4.38 -1.81 -2.32
CA ALA A 26 4.56 -0.93 -3.47
C ALA A 26 3.22 -0.59 -4.12
N PHE A 27 2.37 -1.60 -4.38
CA PHE A 27 1.04 -1.39 -4.96
C PHE A 27 0.16 -0.46 -4.10
N ARG A 28 0.18 -0.62 -2.77
CA ARG A 28 -0.56 0.26 -1.85
C ARG A 28 -0.04 1.69 -1.86
N HIS A 29 1.26 1.87 -1.96
CA HIS A 29 1.88 3.18 -2.06
C HIS A 29 1.50 3.88 -3.37
N ASP A 30 1.61 3.16 -4.49
CA ASP A 30 1.32 3.69 -5.81
C ASP A 30 -0.16 4.04 -5.96
N LEU A 31 -1.05 3.20 -5.42
CA LEU A 31 -2.47 3.51 -5.42
C LEU A 31 -2.79 4.74 -4.56
N ARG A 32 -2.18 4.89 -3.38
CA ARG A 32 -2.36 6.12 -2.60
C ARG A 32 -1.89 7.33 -3.37
N ASN A 33 -0.73 7.27 -4.01
CA ASN A 33 -0.23 8.37 -4.84
C ASN A 33 -1.18 8.70 -6.00
N ALA A 34 -1.76 7.69 -6.65
CA ALA A 34 -2.74 7.90 -7.70
C ALA A 34 -4.05 8.55 -7.21
N LEU A 35 -4.46 8.25 -5.96
CA LEU A 35 -5.69 8.78 -5.36
C LEU A 35 -5.49 10.14 -4.68
N SER A 36 -4.27 10.52 -4.32
CA SER A 36 -3.93 11.84 -3.74
C SER A 36 -4.54 13.04 -4.48
N PRO A 37 -4.42 13.17 -5.82
CA PRO A 37 -5.03 14.30 -6.54
C PRO A 37 -6.56 14.28 -6.47
N ALA A 38 -7.18 13.09 -6.49
CA ALA A 38 -8.63 12.97 -6.39
C ALA A 38 -9.14 13.37 -5.00
N LEU A 39 -8.44 12.96 -3.93
CA LEU A 39 -8.75 13.37 -2.56
C LEU A 39 -8.59 14.87 -2.38
N LEU A 40 -7.52 15.48 -2.92
CA LEU A 40 -7.32 16.92 -2.85
C LEU A 40 -8.43 17.69 -3.58
N CYS A 41 -8.81 17.27 -4.79
CA CYS A 41 -9.91 17.90 -5.52
C CYS A 41 -11.23 17.77 -4.75
N ALA A 42 -11.51 16.62 -4.15
CA ALA A 42 -12.71 16.42 -3.35
C ALA A 42 -12.70 17.31 -2.09
N ASP A 43 -11.55 17.48 -1.43
CA ASP A 43 -11.41 18.37 -0.28
C ASP A 43 -11.69 19.84 -0.65
N ILE A 44 -11.17 20.30 -1.79
CA ILE A 44 -11.47 21.64 -2.32
C ILE A 44 -12.98 21.78 -2.57
N LEU A 45 -13.62 20.79 -3.20
CA LEU A 45 -15.06 20.80 -3.48
C LEU A 45 -15.91 20.75 -2.20
N SER A 46 -15.39 20.18 -1.11
CA SER A 46 -16.05 20.18 0.20
C SER A 46 -16.15 21.58 0.82
N SER A 47 -15.26 22.49 0.44
CA SER A 47 -15.32 23.90 0.87
C SER A 47 -16.25 24.78 0.02
N HIS A 48 -16.92 24.21 -0.98
CA HIS A 48 -17.77 24.96 -1.90
C HIS A 48 -19.05 25.47 -1.20
N THR A 49 -19.53 26.64 -1.61
CA THR A 49 -20.72 27.31 -1.03
C THR A 49 -22.04 26.60 -1.36
N ASP A 50 -22.05 25.80 -2.42
CA ASP A 50 -23.20 25.02 -2.85
C ASP A 50 -23.31 23.73 -2.03
N ASP A 51 -24.44 23.53 -1.34
CA ASP A 51 -24.69 22.36 -0.50
C ASP A 51 -24.70 21.05 -1.29
N SER A 52 -25.16 21.05 -2.55
CA SER A 52 -25.16 19.86 -3.40
C SER A 52 -23.73 19.48 -3.78
N VAL A 53 -22.90 20.47 -4.11
CA VAL A 53 -21.48 20.23 -4.42
C VAL A 53 -20.74 19.68 -3.20
N ARG A 54 -20.97 20.27 -2.03
CA ARG A 54 -20.38 19.80 -0.76
C ARG A 54 -20.78 18.38 -0.41
N GLN A 55 -22.07 18.05 -0.53
CA GLN A 55 -22.57 16.69 -0.27
C GLN A 55 -21.96 15.64 -1.22
N ASN A 56 -21.81 16.00 -2.50
CA ASN A 56 -21.16 15.14 -3.49
C ASN A 56 -19.67 14.96 -3.17
N ALA A 57 -18.98 16.02 -2.76
CA ALA A 57 -17.58 15.98 -2.36
C ALA A 57 -17.35 15.05 -1.15
N GLU A 58 -18.16 15.19 -0.10
CA GLU A 58 -18.12 14.29 1.06
C GLU A 58 -18.37 12.83 0.67
N THR A 59 -19.29 12.58 -0.27
CA THR A 59 -19.58 11.23 -0.77
C THR A 59 -18.37 10.64 -1.50
N ILE A 60 -17.67 11.44 -2.30
CA ILE A 60 -16.44 11.05 -2.99
C ILE A 60 -15.34 10.70 -1.99
N ILE A 61 -15.11 11.56 -0.99
CA ILE A 61 -14.10 11.34 0.06
C ILE A 61 -14.39 10.02 0.78
N GLN A 62 -15.62 9.82 1.28
CA GLN A 62 -16.00 8.60 2.00
C GLN A 62 -15.83 7.34 1.14
N SER A 63 -16.17 7.42 -0.15
CA SER A 63 -16.03 6.28 -1.07
C SER A 63 -14.57 5.92 -1.32
N LEU A 64 -13.69 6.92 -1.47
CA LEU A 64 -12.25 6.74 -1.64
C LEU A 64 -11.61 6.15 -0.38
N GLU A 65 -11.97 6.66 0.80
CA GLU A 65 -11.47 6.12 2.07
C GLU A 65 -11.94 4.69 2.30
N LYS A 66 -13.20 4.37 1.98
CA LYS A 66 -13.73 3.00 2.05
C LYS A 66 -12.96 2.07 1.11
N ALA A 67 -12.69 2.50 -0.12
CA ALA A 67 -11.89 1.71 -1.07
C ALA A 67 -10.47 1.43 -0.54
N LEU A 68 -9.80 2.46 0.01
CA LEU A 68 -8.48 2.32 0.64
C LEU A 68 -8.50 1.39 1.86
N SER A 69 -9.56 1.43 2.67
CA SER A 69 -9.74 0.57 3.84
C SER A 69 -9.97 -0.89 3.46
N LEU A 70 -10.80 -1.14 2.44
CA LEU A 70 -11.04 -2.48 1.90
C LEU A 70 -9.74 -3.09 1.37
N LEU A 71 -8.94 -2.31 0.65
CA LEU A 71 -7.65 -2.77 0.13
C LEU A 71 -6.63 -3.09 1.24
N LYS A 72 -6.63 -2.32 2.33
CA LYS A 72 -5.80 -2.61 3.51
C LYS A 72 -6.18 -3.95 4.14
N THR A 73 -7.47 -4.28 4.14
CA THR A 73 -8.01 -5.54 4.68
C THR A 73 -7.68 -6.72 3.75
N SER A 74 -7.89 -6.56 2.44
CA SER A 74 -7.59 -7.58 1.43
C SER A 74 -6.11 -7.96 1.36
N ALA A 75 -5.21 -7.00 1.62
CA ALA A 75 -3.76 -7.24 1.64
C ALA A 75 -3.26 -7.87 2.96
N SER A 76 -4.07 -7.91 4.01
CA SER A 76 -3.69 -8.46 5.33
C SER A 76 -4.18 -9.90 5.54
N SER A 77 -4.98 -10.45 4.62
CA SER A 77 -5.65 -11.75 4.77
C SER A 77 -5.00 -12.88 3.98
N ARG A 78 -3.70 -12.79 3.68
CA ARG A 78 -2.97 -13.83 2.93
C ARG A 78 -1.69 -14.23 3.65
#